data_AF-A0A2I0NW18-F1
#
_entry.id   AF-A0A2I0NW18-F1
#
_cell.length_a   1.000
_cell.length_b   1.000
_cell.length_c   1.000
_cell.angle_alpha   90.00
_cell.angle_beta   90.00
_cell.angle_gamma   90.00
#
_symmetry.space_group_name_H-M   'P 1'
#
loop_
_entity.id
_entity.type
_entity.pdbx_description
1 polymer ?
#
loop_
_entity_poly.entity_id
_entity_poly.type
_entity_poly.pdbx_seq_one_letter_code
_entity_poly.pdbx_strand_id
1 'polypeptide(L)'
;IVIVSAGSSAGTKDYTADVIAELGEVLVHGVAIKPGKPVIIGRIDQKPVFGLPGYPLSALTVIREIICPFLHNYGLPVNKPDLIQAQITTAIAKEIGSDEFVLCTLGQVGSRWVISPQSKGAGVQMSGVRANASIQIPKTSEGFDAGSAVDARLMVPISEAANALLITGSHDPVIDYLADLIRPQGITLLSTHAGSMGGILALKKDECHAAPTHLLADDGTYNTAYLQKFLPGTEIDLICVAGRQQGIVSREGLTLADLPGRQFINRQRGSGTRMLLDYELKKTGIDPAAIPGYEREVTTHIAVALAVKSGEADAGMCVYSAAKALGLPFVPVAQERYELAIRREHANDPRITALIKAIQSPAFREILTRLGGYDTSETGRKRTDR
;
A
#
# COMPACT_ATOMS: atom_id res chain seq x y z
N ILE A 1 27.12 -1.52 24.58
CA ILE A 1 25.64 -1.61 24.55
C ILE A 1 25.25 -3.07 24.39
N VAL A 2 24.20 -3.51 25.07
CA VAL A 2 23.55 -4.81 24.84
C VAL A 2 22.14 -4.54 24.34
N ILE A 3 21.74 -5.24 23.28
CA ILE A 3 20.38 -5.16 22.73
C ILE A 3 19.81 -6.56 22.76
N VAL A 4 18.73 -6.73 23.52
CA VAL A 4 17.94 -7.96 23.58
C VAL A 4 16.78 -7.81 22.61
N SER A 5 16.74 -8.68 21.60
CA SER A 5 15.65 -8.73 20.64
C SER A 5 14.49 -9.54 21.20
N ALA A 6 13.28 -8.99 21.19
CA ALA A 6 12.07 -9.55 21.81
C ALA A 6 12.15 -9.68 23.34
N GLY A 7 11.04 -10.14 23.96
CA GLY A 7 10.96 -10.37 25.40
C GLY A 7 10.67 -9.14 26.26
N SER A 8 10.37 -7.99 25.65
CA SER A 8 10.19 -6.72 26.37
C SER A 8 8.73 -6.39 26.76
N SER A 9 7.76 -7.20 26.33
CA SER A 9 6.33 -6.97 26.57
C SER A 9 5.90 -7.43 27.96
N ALA A 10 4.60 -7.59 28.17
CA ALA A 10 4.00 -8.09 29.42
C ALA A 10 3.52 -9.55 29.28
N GLY A 11 4.15 -10.35 28.42
CA GLY A 11 3.85 -11.76 28.28
C GLY A 11 4.31 -12.56 29.50
N THR A 12 3.62 -13.67 29.80
CA THR A 12 3.96 -14.55 30.94
C THR A 12 5.35 -15.22 30.83
N LYS A 13 6.05 -15.04 29.71
CA LYS A 13 7.41 -15.53 29.46
C LYS A 13 8.39 -14.40 29.11
N ASP A 14 8.01 -13.15 29.33
CA ASP A 14 8.85 -11.97 29.07
C ASP A 14 9.70 -11.66 30.31
N TYR A 15 10.79 -12.41 30.50
CA TYR A 15 11.67 -12.28 31.68
C TYR A 15 12.75 -11.20 31.53
N THR A 16 12.79 -10.48 30.41
CA THR A 16 13.91 -9.57 30.11
C THR A 16 14.03 -8.44 31.13
N ALA A 17 12.91 -7.88 31.60
CA ALA A 17 12.93 -6.84 32.64
C ALA A 17 13.47 -7.39 33.97
N ASP A 18 12.99 -8.56 34.40
CA ASP A 18 13.40 -9.21 35.65
C ASP A 18 14.90 -9.55 35.64
N VAL A 19 15.41 -10.12 34.54
CA VAL A 19 16.83 -10.45 34.40
C VAL A 19 17.70 -9.18 34.43
N ILE A 20 17.25 -8.08 33.82
CA ILE A 20 17.97 -6.80 33.90
C ILE A 20 17.96 -6.25 35.33
N ALA A 21 16.84 -6.38 36.05
CA ALA A 21 16.72 -5.95 37.43
C ALA A 21 17.56 -6.78 38.40
N GLU A 22 17.73 -8.09 38.15
CA GLU A 22 18.58 -8.97 38.96
C GLU A 22 20.07 -8.67 38.75
N LEU A 23 20.48 -8.44 37.51
CA LEU A 23 21.88 -8.21 37.14
C LEU A 23 22.31 -6.74 37.22
N GLY A 24 21.37 -5.82 37.42
CA GLY A 24 21.64 -4.38 37.37
C GLY A 24 20.41 -3.55 37.72
N GLU A 25 20.04 -2.62 36.84
CA GLU A 25 18.97 -1.65 37.10
C GLU A 25 18.09 -1.48 35.86
N VAL A 26 16.77 -1.59 36.04
CA VAL A 26 15.77 -1.18 35.03
C VAL A 26 15.43 0.29 35.25
N LEU A 27 15.74 1.13 34.27
CA LEU A 27 15.52 2.57 34.31
C LEU A 27 14.14 2.95 33.77
N VAL A 28 13.72 2.27 32.70
CA VAL A 28 12.45 2.49 32.02
C VAL A 28 11.89 1.15 31.58
N HIS A 29 10.61 0.89 31.89
CA HIS A 29 9.86 -0.21 31.31
C HIS A 29 8.59 0.34 30.67
N GLY A 30 8.71 0.60 29.38
CA GLY A 30 7.68 1.17 28.55
C GLY A 30 7.82 2.68 28.37
N VAL A 31 7.51 3.15 27.17
CA VAL A 31 7.51 4.57 26.80
C VAL A 31 6.23 4.92 26.05
N ALA A 32 5.84 6.19 26.12
CA ALA A 32 4.61 6.68 25.49
C ALA A 32 4.81 6.90 23.97
N ILE A 33 5.16 5.85 23.23
CA ILE A 33 5.29 5.86 21.76
C ILE A 33 4.47 4.75 21.10
N LYS A 34 4.07 4.98 19.85
CA LYS A 34 3.42 4.00 18.98
C LYS A 34 4.08 3.99 17.60
N PRO A 35 4.42 2.82 17.02
CA PRO A 35 4.60 1.54 17.70
C PRO A 35 5.87 1.56 18.58
N GLY A 36 6.04 0.59 19.48
CA GLY A 36 7.24 0.50 20.33
C GLY A 36 7.05 0.72 21.83
N LYS A 37 5.79 0.83 22.31
CA LYS A 37 5.46 1.06 23.73
C LYS A 37 6.30 0.22 24.71
N PRO A 38 6.46 -1.11 24.59
CA PRO A 38 7.06 -1.91 25.65
C PRO A 38 8.60 -1.97 25.61
N VAL A 39 9.30 -0.92 25.20
CA VAL A 39 10.78 -0.91 25.28
C VAL A 39 11.25 -0.98 26.74
N ILE A 40 12.34 -1.70 26.99
CA ILE A 40 13.05 -1.68 28.28
C ILE A 40 14.36 -0.92 28.09
N ILE A 41 14.68 -0.01 29.00
CA ILE A 41 15.98 0.66 29.09
C ILE A 41 16.54 0.35 30.47
N GLY A 42 17.74 -0.19 30.53
CA GLY A 42 18.41 -0.54 31.77
C GLY A 42 19.92 -0.43 31.68
N ARG A 43 20.58 -0.80 32.76
CA ARG A 43 22.04 -0.73 32.92
C ARG A 43 22.54 -1.92 33.73
N ILE A 44 23.55 -2.61 33.21
CA ILE A 44 24.25 -3.71 33.89
C ILE A 44 25.75 -3.40 33.83
N ASP A 45 26.45 -3.32 34.96
CA ASP A 45 27.89 -3.00 35.04
C ASP A 45 28.31 -1.79 34.19
N GLN A 46 27.56 -0.68 34.31
CA GLN A 46 27.72 0.55 33.50
C GLN A 46 27.50 0.39 31.99
N LYS A 47 27.07 -0.78 31.51
CA LYS A 47 26.71 -1.02 30.12
C LYS A 47 25.22 -0.76 29.91
N PRO A 48 24.84 0.08 28.94
CA PRO A 48 23.44 0.26 28.56
C PRO A 48 22.86 -1.02 27.99
N VAL A 49 21.67 -1.39 28.44
CA VAL A 49 20.90 -2.56 27.98
C VAL A 49 19.54 -2.12 27.49
N PHE A 50 19.16 -2.54 26.27
CA PHE A 50 17.86 -2.26 25.68
C PHE A 50 17.11 -3.55 25.41
N GLY A 51 15.86 -3.66 25.90
CA GLY A 51 14.93 -4.73 25.54
C GLY A 51 13.98 -4.25 24.45
N LEU A 52 14.03 -4.88 23.27
CA LEU A 52 13.20 -4.50 22.13
C LEU A 52 11.88 -5.29 22.11
N PRO A 53 10.79 -4.67 21.63
CA PRO A 53 9.54 -5.38 21.36
C PRO A 53 9.74 -6.51 20.36
N GLY A 54 9.02 -7.63 20.52
CA GLY A 54 9.09 -8.75 19.57
C GLY A 54 8.50 -8.44 18.19
N TYR A 55 7.70 -7.37 18.08
CA TYR A 55 7.09 -6.98 16.82
C TYR A 55 8.07 -6.17 15.95
N PRO A 56 8.39 -6.59 14.69
CA PRO A 56 9.49 -6.00 13.92
C PRO A 56 9.41 -4.48 13.72
N LEU A 57 8.23 -3.94 13.42
CA LEU A 57 8.07 -2.48 13.23
C LEU A 57 8.17 -1.70 14.54
N SER A 58 7.79 -2.33 15.66
CA SER A 58 7.99 -1.75 16.99
C SER A 58 9.47 -1.70 17.32
N ALA A 59 10.21 -2.79 17.08
CA ALA A 59 11.65 -2.83 17.25
C ALA A 59 12.36 -1.80 16.37
N LEU A 60 11.99 -1.70 15.08
CA LEU A 60 12.56 -0.70 14.15
C LEU A 60 12.34 0.74 14.64
N THR A 61 11.14 1.03 15.16
CA THR A 61 10.82 2.35 15.71
C THR A 61 11.65 2.64 16.96
N VAL A 62 11.78 1.69 17.88
CA VAL A 62 12.63 1.84 19.08
C VAL A 62 14.10 2.04 18.69
N ILE A 63 14.62 1.30 17.72
CA ILE A 63 15.98 1.47 17.23
C ILE A 63 16.16 2.91 16.69
N ARG A 64 15.25 3.36 15.84
CA ARG A 64 15.33 4.66 15.18
C ARG A 64 15.18 5.84 16.15
N GLU A 65 14.21 5.77 17.06
CA GLU A 65 13.81 6.91 17.91
C GLU A 65 14.52 6.96 19.26
N ILE A 66 15.06 5.83 19.74
CA ILE A 66 15.67 5.74 21.07
C ILE A 66 17.14 5.36 20.96
N ILE A 67 17.45 4.24 20.31
CA ILE A 67 18.82 3.70 20.29
C ILE A 67 19.73 4.54 19.40
N CYS A 68 19.31 4.92 18.19
CA CYS A 68 20.12 5.74 17.29
C CYS A 68 20.51 7.11 17.90
N PRO A 69 19.58 7.89 18.48
CA PRO A 69 19.92 9.11 19.22
C PRO A 69 20.84 8.84 20.42
N PHE A 70 20.62 7.75 21.15
CA PHE A 70 21.50 7.34 22.26
C PHE A 70 22.94 7.10 21.78
N LEU A 71 23.12 6.31 20.71
CA LEU A 71 24.42 5.99 20.14
C LEU A 71 25.12 7.25 19.58
N HIS A 72 24.36 8.15 18.95
CA HIS A 72 24.88 9.44 18.50
C HIS A 72 25.43 10.27 19.66
N ASN A 73 24.65 10.40 20.74
CA ASN A 73 25.07 11.12 21.95
C ASN A 73 26.23 10.42 22.67
N TYR A 74 26.38 9.11 22.50
CA TYR A 74 27.53 8.32 22.97
C TYR A 74 28.80 8.54 22.13
N GLY A 75 28.72 9.31 21.03
CA GLY A 75 29.85 9.62 20.16
C GLY A 75 30.06 8.65 18.99
N LEU A 76 29.10 7.76 18.72
CA LEU A 76 29.16 6.87 17.56
C LEU A 76 28.65 7.56 16.28
N PRO A 77 29.21 7.23 15.11
CA PRO A 77 28.74 7.78 13.84
C PRO A 77 27.37 7.21 13.49
N VAL A 78 26.33 7.98 13.80
CA VAL A 78 24.95 7.71 13.41
C VAL A 78 24.51 8.83 12.49
N ASN A 79 24.09 8.47 11.28
CA ASN A 79 23.58 9.44 10.31
C ASN A 79 22.30 10.07 10.84
N LYS A 80 22.26 11.41 10.88
CA LYS A 80 21.01 12.13 11.11
C LYS A 80 20.18 12.06 9.83
N PRO A 81 18.92 11.65 9.91
CA PRO A 81 18.05 11.61 8.75
C PRO A 81 17.72 13.04 8.31
N ASP A 82 17.66 13.24 6.99
CA ASP A 82 17.20 14.49 6.42
C ASP A 82 15.70 14.69 6.71
N LEU A 83 15.33 15.94 6.97
CA LEU A 83 13.94 16.36 7.13
C LEU A 83 13.51 17.15 5.90
N ILE A 84 12.30 16.89 5.44
CA ILE A 84 11.71 17.59 4.31
C ILE A 84 10.25 17.95 4.59
N GLN A 85 9.86 19.14 4.17
CA GLN A 85 8.47 19.58 4.25
C GLN A 85 7.68 18.94 3.11
N ALA A 86 6.62 18.20 3.46
CA ALA A 86 5.76 17.51 2.50
C ALA A 86 4.28 17.72 2.84
N GLN A 87 3.41 17.62 1.83
CA GLN A 87 1.96 17.68 1.99
C GLN A 87 1.39 16.28 2.18
N ILE A 88 0.66 16.06 3.27
CA ILE A 88 0.05 14.77 3.57
C ILE A 88 -1.19 14.53 2.70
N THR A 89 -1.30 13.38 2.04
CA THR A 89 -2.40 13.10 1.09
C THR A 89 -3.71 12.70 1.75
N THR A 90 -3.63 12.15 2.96
CA THR A 90 -4.76 11.56 3.68
C THR A 90 -4.73 12.02 5.12
N ALA A 91 -5.91 12.32 5.68
CA ALA A 91 -6.02 12.65 7.09
C ALA A 91 -5.58 11.46 7.96
N ILE A 92 -4.85 11.73 9.02
CA ILE A 92 -4.55 10.75 10.06
C ILE A 92 -5.21 11.25 11.33
N ALA A 93 -6.09 10.43 11.91
CA ALA A 93 -6.62 10.66 13.25
C ALA A 93 -5.85 9.82 14.27
N LYS A 94 -5.64 10.38 15.46
CA LYS A 94 -4.88 9.77 16.55
C LYS A 94 -5.41 10.27 17.89
N GLU A 95 -5.46 9.37 18.88
CA GLU A 95 -5.68 9.74 20.28
C GLU A 95 -4.44 10.42 20.90
N ILE A 96 -4.68 11.50 21.64
CA ILE A 96 -3.65 12.20 22.43
C ILE A 96 -3.06 11.25 23.50
N GLY A 97 -1.77 11.42 23.80
CA GLY A 97 -1.13 10.76 24.95
C GLY A 97 0.16 9.97 24.64
N SER A 98 0.45 9.69 23.37
CA SER A 98 1.70 9.04 22.96
C SER A 98 2.23 9.63 21.66
N ASP A 99 3.53 9.75 21.44
CA ASP A 99 4.05 10.05 20.11
C ASP A 99 3.76 8.90 19.15
N GLU A 100 3.28 9.18 17.94
CA GLU A 100 3.04 8.14 16.94
C GLU A 100 3.96 8.35 15.74
N PHE A 101 4.70 7.30 15.39
CA PHE A 101 5.61 7.30 14.25
C PHE A 101 4.98 6.50 13.11
N VAL A 102 4.58 7.23 12.08
CA VAL A 102 3.87 6.64 10.93
C VAL A 102 4.84 6.46 9.78
N LEU A 103 4.89 5.24 9.25
CA LEU A 103 5.65 4.92 8.05
C LEU A 103 4.90 5.39 6.82
N CYS A 104 5.62 5.99 5.87
CA CYS A 104 5.05 6.67 4.74
C CYS A 104 5.82 6.39 3.45
N THR A 105 5.11 6.56 2.33
CA THR A 105 5.72 6.74 1.02
C THR A 105 5.74 8.22 0.70
N LEU A 106 6.89 8.71 0.27
CA LEU A 106 7.14 10.10 -0.08
C LEU A 106 7.75 10.18 -1.48
N GLY A 107 7.35 11.20 -2.24
CA GLY A 107 7.93 11.48 -3.55
C GLY A 107 7.59 12.90 -4.00
N GLN A 108 8.27 13.35 -5.05
CA GLN A 108 8.10 14.70 -5.58
C GLN A 108 7.23 14.67 -6.85
N VAL A 109 6.03 15.26 -6.80
CA VAL A 109 5.12 15.40 -7.95
C VAL A 109 5.13 16.86 -8.39
N GLY A 110 5.59 17.13 -9.62
CA GLY A 110 5.88 18.49 -10.05
C GLY A 110 6.92 19.14 -9.13
N SER A 111 6.59 20.29 -8.53
CA SER A 111 7.46 20.97 -7.57
C SER A 111 7.21 20.58 -6.11
N ARG A 112 6.18 19.77 -5.82
CA ARG A 112 5.71 19.51 -4.45
C ARG A 112 6.15 18.15 -3.95
N TRP A 113 6.56 18.10 -2.68
CA TRP A 113 6.74 16.85 -1.97
C TRP A 113 5.41 16.39 -1.39
N VAL A 114 5.06 15.15 -1.71
CA VAL A 114 3.80 14.52 -1.32
C VAL A 114 4.14 13.33 -0.44
N ILE A 115 3.39 13.16 0.66
CA ILE A 115 3.57 12.06 1.59
C ILE A 115 2.26 11.34 1.88
N SER A 116 2.27 10.02 1.71
CA SER A 116 1.12 9.14 1.94
C SER A 116 1.42 8.17 3.07
N PRO A 117 0.60 8.13 4.13
CA PRO A 117 0.74 7.14 5.19
C PRO A 117 0.50 5.72 4.66
N GLN A 118 1.31 4.77 5.09
CA GLN A 118 1.10 3.36 4.78
C GLN A 118 -0.10 2.81 5.57
N SER A 119 -0.83 1.87 4.98
CA SER A 119 -2.03 1.29 5.59
C SER A 119 -1.70 0.49 6.86
N LYS A 120 -2.57 0.64 7.86
CA LYS A 120 -2.59 -0.19 9.08
C LYS A 120 -3.45 -1.42 8.78
N GLY A 121 -2.90 -2.65 8.78
CA GLY A 121 -3.69 -3.85 8.45
C GLY A 121 -2.88 -5.14 8.24
N ALA A 122 -3.54 -6.18 7.70
CA ALA A 122 -2.89 -7.46 7.38
C ALA A 122 -1.73 -7.24 6.42
N GLY A 123 -0.52 -7.71 6.79
CA GLY A 123 0.70 -7.46 6.03
C GLY A 123 1.40 -6.14 6.35
N VAL A 124 1.05 -5.45 7.45
CA VAL A 124 1.72 -4.20 7.87
C VAL A 124 3.24 -4.31 7.95
N GLN A 125 3.85 -5.50 8.12
CA GLN A 125 5.31 -5.64 8.02
C GLN A 125 5.88 -5.14 6.67
N MET A 126 5.13 -5.31 5.58
CA MET A 126 5.49 -4.77 4.27
C MET A 126 5.52 -3.24 4.24
N SER A 127 4.85 -2.55 5.17
CA SER A 127 4.98 -1.10 5.30
C SER A 127 6.41 -0.68 5.63
N GLY A 128 7.16 -1.49 6.39
CA GLY A 128 8.57 -1.24 6.67
C GLY A 128 9.46 -1.37 5.43
N VAL A 129 9.11 -2.29 4.52
CA VAL A 129 9.85 -2.50 3.26
C VAL A 129 9.51 -1.43 2.22
N ARG A 130 8.24 -0.99 2.18
CA ARG A 130 7.73 -0.03 1.18
C ARG A 130 7.94 1.43 1.58
N ALA A 131 8.13 1.71 2.87
CA ALA A 131 8.31 3.07 3.34
C ALA A 131 9.71 3.60 3.03
N ASN A 132 9.75 4.82 2.51
CA ASN A 132 10.97 5.58 2.29
C ASN A 132 11.03 6.87 3.14
N ALA A 133 9.98 7.12 3.93
CA ALA A 133 9.91 8.21 4.89
C ALA A 133 9.08 7.82 6.12
N SER A 134 9.18 8.63 7.17
CA SER A 134 8.32 8.55 8.34
C SER A 134 7.95 9.94 8.85
N ILE A 135 6.80 10.05 9.52
CA ILE A 135 6.37 11.27 10.21
C ILE A 135 6.18 10.98 11.69
N GLN A 136 6.41 11.99 12.53
CA GLN A 136 6.06 11.96 13.94
C GLN A 136 4.78 12.77 14.13
N ILE A 137 3.77 12.16 14.75
CA ILE A 137 2.59 12.86 15.26
C ILE A 137 2.81 13.07 16.76
N PRO A 138 3.03 14.33 17.20
CA PRO A 138 3.34 14.62 18.61
C PRO A 138 2.27 14.11 19.57
N LYS A 139 2.66 13.70 20.78
CA LYS A 139 1.72 13.23 21.81
C LYS A 139 0.57 14.19 22.13
N THR A 140 0.72 15.48 21.85
CA THR A 140 -0.26 16.55 22.05
C THR A 140 -1.18 16.79 20.85
N SER A 141 -0.98 16.07 19.75
CA SER A 141 -1.73 16.23 18.50
C SER A 141 -2.74 15.11 18.30
N GLU A 142 -3.91 15.48 17.77
CA GLU A 142 -4.98 14.57 17.32
C GLU A 142 -4.72 14.00 15.92
N GLY A 143 -3.59 14.37 15.31
CA GLY A 143 -3.20 13.96 13.96
C GLY A 143 -3.09 15.14 12.99
N PHE A 144 -3.31 14.84 11.71
CA PHE A 144 -3.15 15.79 10.60
C PHE A 144 -4.32 15.68 9.63
N ASP A 145 -4.80 16.82 9.13
CA ASP A 145 -5.77 16.86 8.04
C ASP A 145 -5.08 16.65 6.69
N ALA A 146 -5.83 16.12 5.71
CA ALA A 146 -5.34 16.00 4.34
C ALA A 146 -4.96 17.38 3.77
N GLY A 147 -3.79 17.47 3.14
CA GLY A 147 -3.20 18.69 2.60
C GLY A 147 -2.30 19.45 3.58
N SER A 148 -2.27 19.07 4.87
CA SER A 148 -1.40 19.71 5.86
C SER A 148 0.09 19.52 5.53
N ALA A 149 0.90 20.53 5.82
CA ALA A 149 2.34 20.43 5.76
C ALA A 149 2.87 19.67 6.99
N VAL A 150 3.77 18.71 6.76
CA VAL A 150 4.38 17.89 7.81
C VAL A 150 5.89 17.76 7.60
N ASP A 151 6.63 17.65 8.70
CA ASP A 151 8.04 17.26 8.66
C ASP A 151 8.17 15.77 8.40
N ALA A 152 8.58 15.43 7.18
CA ALA A 152 8.87 14.07 6.78
C ALA A 152 10.36 13.76 7.01
N ARG A 153 10.62 12.73 7.79
CA ARG A 153 11.95 12.18 8.01
C ARG A 153 12.26 11.15 6.95
N LEU A 154 13.26 11.43 6.12
CA LEU A 154 13.71 10.52 5.07
C LEU A 154 14.35 9.27 5.67
N MET A 155 14.02 8.12 5.08
CA MET A 155 14.62 6.81 5.40
C MET A 155 15.56 6.32 4.28
N VAL A 156 15.62 7.07 3.17
CA VAL A 156 16.47 6.86 2.01
C VAL A 156 17.12 8.19 1.63
N PRO A 157 18.18 8.22 0.80
CA PRO A 157 18.75 9.47 0.31
C PRO A 157 17.69 10.34 -0.41
N ILE A 158 17.79 11.66 -0.28
CA ILE A 158 16.84 12.60 -0.92
C ILE A 158 16.74 12.41 -2.44
N SER A 159 17.83 12.01 -3.11
CA SER A 159 17.83 11.70 -4.54
C SER A 159 16.97 10.48 -4.89
N GLU A 160 16.97 9.45 -4.04
CA GLU A 160 16.12 8.27 -4.22
C GLU A 160 14.64 8.63 -3.98
N ALA A 161 14.36 9.44 -2.96
CA ALA A 161 13.02 9.95 -2.69
C ALA A 161 12.50 10.84 -3.84
N ALA A 162 13.36 11.66 -4.44
CA ALA A 162 13.01 12.49 -5.60
C ALA A 162 12.69 11.62 -6.84
N ASN A 163 13.43 10.52 -7.03
CA ASN A 163 13.19 9.56 -8.12
C ASN A 163 12.03 8.61 -7.87
N ALA A 164 11.30 8.74 -6.75
CA ALA A 164 10.14 7.91 -6.47
C ALA A 164 8.98 8.19 -7.43
N LEU A 165 8.51 7.15 -8.13
CA LEU A 165 7.33 7.19 -8.97
C LEU A 165 6.09 6.81 -8.14
N LEU A 166 5.39 7.82 -7.65
CA LEU A 166 4.14 7.65 -6.90
C LEU A 166 2.98 7.22 -7.81
N ILE A 167 2.41 6.06 -7.52
CA ILE A 167 1.22 5.52 -8.18
C ILE A 167 0.11 5.32 -7.15
N THR A 168 -1.04 5.96 -7.34
CA THR A 168 -2.18 5.81 -6.44
C THR A 168 -3.39 5.34 -7.21
N GLY A 169 -3.99 4.21 -6.83
CA GLY A 169 -5.23 3.76 -7.45
C GLY A 169 -5.53 2.29 -7.21
N SER A 170 -6.05 1.62 -8.24
CA SER A 170 -6.34 0.20 -8.14
C SER A 170 -5.06 -0.65 -8.14
N HIS A 171 -5.16 -1.82 -7.54
CA HIS A 171 -4.06 -2.76 -7.45
C HIS A 171 -4.15 -3.77 -8.60
N ASP A 172 -3.01 -4.14 -9.16
CA ASP A 172 -2.84 -5.32 -10.00
C ASP A 172 -1.43 -5.89 -9.77
N PRO A 173 -1.24 -7.22 -9.68
CA PRO A 173 0.09 -7.81 -9.53
C PRO A 173 1.12 -7.34 -10.57
N VAL A 174 0.68 -6.94 -11.78
CA VAL A 174 1.59 -6.45 -12.83
C VAL A 174 2.30 -5.15 -12.47
N ILE A 175 1.76 -4.36 -11.54
CA ILE A 175 2.39 -3.11 -11.09
C ILE A 175 3.69 -3.41 -10.32
N ASP A 176 3.73 -4.49 -9.54
CA ASP A 176 4.94 -4.89 -8.82
C ASP A 176 6.03 -5.35 -9.80
N TYR A 177 5.66 -6.07 -10.87
CA TYR A 177 6.60 -6.43 -11.93
C TYR A 177 7.10 -5.22 -12.74
N LEU A 178 6.26 -4.21 -12.95
CA LEU A 178 6.69 -2.95 -13.56
C LEU A 178 7.67 -2.20 -12.65
N ALA A 179 7.48 -2.26 -11.33
CA ALA A 179 8.44 -1.70 -10.38
C ALA A 179 9.83 -2.33 -10.55
N ASP A 180 9.89 -3.66 -10.69
CA ASP A 180 11.15 -4.38 -10.92
C ASP A 180 11.80 -4.00 -12.26
N LEU A 181 11.01 -3.83 -13.32
CA LEU A 181 11.53 -3.46 -14.65
C LEU A 181 12.14 -2.05 -14.70
N ILE A 182 11.61 -1.10 -13.92
CA ILE A 182 12.12 0.28 -13.92
C ILE A 182 13.18 0.53 -12.85
N ARG A 183 13.31 -0.35 -11.85
CA ARG A 183 14.29 -0.21 -10.76
C ARG A 183 15.75 -0.03 -11.23
N PRO A 184 16.26 -0.74 -12.26
CA PRO A 184 17.62 -0.53 -12.77
C PRO A 184 17.90 0.88 -13.30
N GLN A 185 16.85 1.66 -13.61
CA GLN A 185 16.97 3.06 -14.03
C GLN A 185 17.06 4.03 -12.83
N GLY A 186 17.16 3.52 -11.60
CA GLY A 186 17.20 4.33 -10.38
C GLY A 186 15.85 4.91 -9.96
N ILE A 187 14.75 4.36 -10.48
CA ILE A 187 13.37 4.79 -10.19
C ILE A 187 12.73 3.78 -9.26
N THR A 188 12.22 4.25 -8.12
CA THR A 188 11.49 3.43 -7.16
C THR A 188 9.99 3.65 -7.35
N LEU A 189 9.25 2.63 -7.79
CA LEU A 189 7.80 2.70 -7.91
C LEU A 189 7.16 2.46 -6.53
N LEU A 190 6.40 3.44 -6.04
CA LEU A 190 5.69 3.35 -4.76
C LEU A 190 4.18 3.37 -5.04
N SER A 191 3.53 2.22 -4.82
CA SER A 191 2.10 2.06 -5.08
C SER A 191 1.26 2.17 -3.81
N THR A 192 0.25 3.05 -3.83
CA THR A 192 -0.78 3.21 -2.81
C THR A 192 -2.12 2.68 -3.33
N HIS A 193 -2.72 1.72 -2.62
CA HIS A 193 -3.90 0.99 -3.10
C HIS A 193 -5.23 1.62 -2.61
N ALA A 194 -5.58 2.78 -3.16
CA ALA A 194 -6.79 3.52 -2.81
C ALA A 194 -8.03 3.17 -3.66
N GLY A 195 -7.92 2.20 -4.59
CA GLY A 195 -8.97 1.91 -5.58
C GLY A 195 -8.99 2.93 -6.72
N SER A 196 -9.68 2.64 -7.82
CA SER A 196 -9.64 3.49 -9.02
C SER A 196 -10.19 4.90 -8.77
N MET A 197 -11.27 5.03 -8.01
CA MET A 197 -11.82 6.33 -7.61
C MET A 197 -10.82 7.14 -6.77
N GLY A 198 -10.17 6.50 -5.79
CA GLY A 198 -9.13 7.16 -4.99
C GLY A 198 -7.95 7.65 -5.83
N GLY A 199 -7.57 6.89 -6.87
CA GLY A 199 -6.53 7.28 -7.82
C GLY A 199 -6.90 8.50 -8.66
N ILE A 200 -8.13 8.57 -9.19
CA ILE A 200 -8.62 9.74 -9.93
C ILE A 200 -8.62 10.99 -9.03
N LEU A 201 -9.04 10.86 -7.76
CA LEU A 201 -9.02 11.96 -6.80
C LEU A 201 -7.59 12.39 -6.43
N ALA A 202 -6.64 11.45 -6.36
CA ALA A 202 -5.23 11.77 -6.14
C ALA A 202 -4.62 12.53 -7.32
N LEU A 203 -4.95 12.14 -8.57
CA LEU A 203 -4.55 12.90 -9.76
C LEU A 203 -5.12 14.33 -9.74
N LYS A 204 -6.38 14.50 -9.30
CA LYS A 204 -7.02 15.82 -9.19
C LYS A 204 -6.23 16.79 -8.31
N LYS A 205 -5.55 16.26 -7.29
CA LYS A 205 -4.84 17.02 -6.27
C LYS A 205 -3.33 17.10 -6.51
N ASP A 206 -2.82 16.56 -7.63
CA ASP A 206 -1.38 16.37 -7.87
C ASP A 206 -0.66 15.55 -6.79
N GLU A 207 -1.33 14.54 -6.25
CA GLU A 207 -0.79 13.69 -5.18
C GLU A 207 -0.11 12.41 -5.72
N CYS A 208 -0.16 12.17 -7.03
CA CYS A 208 0.51 11.04 -7.69
C CYS A 208 0.83 11.33 -9.15
N HIS A 209 1.77 10.58 -9.74
CA HIS A 209 2.15 10.69 -11.15
C HIS A 209 1.18 9.95 -12.08
N ALA A 210 0.66 8.81 -11.62
CA ALA A 210 -0.23 7.97 -12.40
C ALA A 210 -1.26 7.29 -11.50
N ALA A 211 -2.48 7.09 -12.03
CA ALA A 211 -3.54 6.35 -11.36
C ALA A 211 -3.96 5.12 -12.16
N PRO A 212 -3.75 3.90 -11.64
CA PRO A 212 -4.28 2.69 -12.25
C PRO A 212 -5.80 2.61 -12.07
N THR A 213 -6.51 2.44 -13.18
CA THR A 213 -7.95 2.64 -13.26
C THR A 213 -8.63 1.65 -14.20
N HIS A 214 -9.84 1.25 -13.82
CA HIS A 214 -10.69 0.29 -14.53
C HIS A 214 -12.18 0.47 -14.15
N LEU A 215 -12.67 1.69 -14.17
CA LEU A 215 -14.05 2.00 -13.78
C LEU A 215 -15.01 1.77 -14.94
N LEU A 216 -15.94 0.83 -14.76
CA LEU A 216 -17.01 0.52 -15.71
C LEU A 216 -18.12 1.57 -15.60
N ALA A 217 -18.49 2.16 -16.73
CA ALA A 217 -19.67 3.02 -16.86
C ALA A 217 -20.89 2.22 -17.37
N ASP A 218 -22.09 2.77 -17.19
CA ASP A 218 -23.34 2.13 -17.59
C ASP A 218 -23.45 1.86 -19.10
N ASP A 219 -22.71 2.63 -19.91
CA ASP A 219 -22.62 2.46 -21.37
C ASP A 219 -21.63 1.35 -21.79
N GLY A 220 -21.02 0.67 -20.83
CA GLY A 220 -20.05 -0.41 -21.05
C GLY A 220 -18.62 0.09 -21.33
N THR A 221 -18.39 1.40 -21.36
CA THR A 221 -17.05 1.97 -21.54
C THR A 221 -16.27 2.00 -20.22
N TYR A 222 -14.94 2.04 -20.33
CA TYR A 222 -14.04 2.11 -19.18
C TYR A 222 -13.36 3.48 -19.06
N ASN A 223 -13.26 3.96 -17.82
CA ASN A 223 -12.49 5.11 -17.36
C ASN A 223 -12.96 6.49 -17.85
N THR A 224 -13.28 6.66 -19.13
CA THR A 224 -13.52 7.97 -19.78
C THR A 224 -14.63 8.78 -19.08
N ALA A 225 -15.81 8.20 -18.85
CA ALA A 225 -16.92 8.91 -18.21
C ALA A 225 -16.58 9.41 -16.79
N TYR A 226 -15.80 8.63 -16.03
CA TYR A 226 -15.36 9.01 -14.69
C TYR A 226 -14.30 10.10 -14.73
N LEU A 227 -13.33 10.01 -15.64
CA LEU A 227 -12.31 11.06 -15.80
C LEU A 227 -12.96 12.39 -16.17
N GLN A 228 -13.88 12.41 -17.14
CA GLN A 228 -14.61 13.62 -17.53
C GLN A 228 -15.43 14.20 -16.37
N LYS A 229 -16.06 13.35 -15.56
CA LYS A 229 -16.86 13.77 -14.40
C LYS A 229 -16.02 14.35 -13.27
N PHE A 230 -14.89 13.72 -12.92
CA PHE A 230 -14.13 14.05 -11.71
C PHE A 230 -12.95 15.00 -11.97
N LEU A 231 -12.44 15.05 -13.19
CA LEU A 231 -11.33 15.88 -13.66
C LEU A 231 -11.74 16.79 -14.84
N PRO A 232 -12.84 17.57 -14.73
CA PRO A 232 -13.30 18.40 -15.84
C PRO A 232 -12.22 19.41 -16.25
N GLY A 233 -11.93 19.50 -17.54
CA GLY A 233 -10.94 20.43 -18.10
C GLY A 233 -9.48 20.00 -17.92
N THR A 234 -9.20 18.89 -17.24
CA THR A 234 -7.84 18.33 -17.16
C THR A 234 -7.62 17.38 -18.33
N GLU A 235 -6.49 17.50 -19.03
CA GLU A 235 -6.14 16.57 -20.11
C GLU A 235 -5.47 15.32 -19.55
N ILE A 236 -6.10 14.15 -19.76
CA ILE A 236 -5.60 12.86 -19.29
C ILE A 236 -5.21 11.98 -20.47
N ASP A 237 -4.00 11.44 -20.41
CA ASP A 237 -3.56 10.35 -21.26
C ASP A 237 -3.81 9.03 -20.54
N LEU A 238 -4.40 8.07 -21.26
CA LEU A 238 -4.64 6.71 -20.79
C LEU A 238 -3.69 5.76 -21.50
N ILE A 239 -2.85 5.07 -20.71
CA ILE A 239 -1.93 4.04 -21.20
C ILE A 239 -2.50 2.68 -20.84
N CYS A 240 -2.84 1.88 -21.84
CA CYS A 240 -3.33 0.52 -21.62
C CYS A 240 -2.20 -0.35 -21.06
N VAL A 241 -2.41 -0.89 -19.85
CA VAL A 241 -1.50 -1.88 -19.27
C VAL A 241 -1.81 -3.24 -19.87
N ALA A 242 -3.07 -3.67 -19.77
CA ALA A 242 -3.60 -4.90 -20.38
C ALA A 242 -5.13 -4.94 -20.27
N GLY A 243 -5.77 -5.78 -21.07
CA GLY A 243 -7.05 -6.37 -20.68
C GLY A 243 -6.81 -7.45 -19.62
N ARG A 244 -7.68 -7.57 -18.62
CA ARG A 244 -7.51 -8.55 -17.54
C ARG A 244 -8.81 -9.26 -17.23
N GLN A 245 -8.69 -10.56 -16.95
CA GLN A 245 -9.81 -11.43 -16.65
C GLN A 245 -10.18 -11.33 -15.16
N GLN A 246 -11.41 -10.89 -14.90
CA GLN A 246 -12.03 -10.87 -13.57
C GLN A 246 -12.90 -12.11 -13.39
N GLY A 247 -12.97 -12.63 -12.18
CA GLY A 247 -13.76 -13.82 -11.90
C GLY A 247 -13.86 -14.16 -10.43
N ILE A 248 -14.68 -15.18 -10.15
CA ILE A 248 -14.88 -15.72 -8.82
C ILE A 248 -13.79 -16.74 -8.52
N VAL A 249 -13.03 -16.48 -7.47
CA VAL A 249 -12.09 -17.44 -6.88
C VAL A 249 -12.77 -18.16 -5.72
N SER A 250 -12.69 -19.48 -5.69
CA SER A 250 -13.25 -20.32 -4.63
C SER A 250 -12.51 -21.66 -4.59
N ARG A 251 -12.69 -22.43 -3.52
CA ARG A 251 -12.13 -23.80 -3.42
C ARG A 251 -12.91 -24.82 -4.25
N GLU A 252 -14.19 -24.52 -4.54
CA GLU A 252 -15.15 -25.43 -5.18
C GLU A 252 -15.41 -25.10 -6.67
N GLY A 253 -14.90 -23.98 -7.18
CA GLY A 253 -15.22 -23.52 -8.55
C GLY A 253 -16.62 -22.90 -8.68
N LEU A 254 -17.05 -22.17 -7.65
CA LEU A 254 -18.33 -21.47 -7.57
C LEU A 254 -18.49 -20.38 -8.64
N THR A 255 -19.70 -20.27 -9.16
CA THR A 255 -20.14 -19.21 -10.08
C THR A 255 -20.82 -18.06 -9.29
N LEU A 256 -21.22 -16.99 -9.99
CA LEU A 256 -22.02 -15.91 -9.37
C LEU A 256 -23.33 -16.43 -8.77
N ALA A 257 -23.97 -17.40 -9.43
CA ALA A 257 -25.25 -17.96 -8.99
C ALA A 257 -25.15 -18.75 -7.68
N ASP A 258 -23.94 -19.21 -7.32
CA ASP A 258 -23.69 -20.01 -6.13
C ASP A 258 -23.34 -19.16 -4.90
N LEU A 259 -23.18 -17.84 -5.06
CA LEU A 259 -22.76 -16.94 -3.97
C LEU A 259 -23.78 -16.76 -2.84
N PRO A 260 -25.11 -16.75 -3.08
CA PRO A 260 -26.08 -16.64 -1.99
C PRO A 260 -25.87 -17.70 -0.90
N GLY A 261 -25.78 -17.25 0.36
CA GLY A 261 -25.53 -18.11 1.52
C GLY A 261 -24.07 -18.52 1.75
N ARG A 262 -23.11 -18.12 0.89
CA ARG A 262 -21.68 -18.41 1.05
C ARG A 262 -20.93 -17.25 1.69
N GLN A 263 -19.92 -17.55 2.52
CA GLN A 263 -19.08 -16.51 3.11
C GLN A 263 -18.21 -15.87 2.02
N PHE A 264 -18.37 -14.56 1.83
CA PHE A 264 -17.66 -13.82 0.79
C PHE A 264 -16.64 -12.86 1.38
N ILE A 265 -15.55 -12.63 0.65
CA ILE A 265 -14.58 -11.56 0.93
C ILE A 265 -14.45 -10.66 -0.29
N ASN A 266 -14.64 -9.36 -0.08
CA ASN A 266 -14.80 -8.41 -1.16
C ASN A 266 -13.56 -7.53 -1.34
N ARG A 267 -13.48 -6.89 -2.50
CA ARG A 267 -12.62 -5.74 -2.73
C ARG A 267 -13.27 -4.50 -2.13
N GLN A 268 -12.45 -3.51 -1.78
CA GLN A 268 -12.95 -2.28 -1.18
C GLN A 268 -13.98 -1.55 -2.06
N ARG A 269 -14.98 -0.92 -1.44
CA ARG A 269 -15.91 -0.01 -2.12
C ARG A 269 -15.15 1.03 -2.96
N GLY A 270 -15.68 1.33 -4.15
CA GLY A 270 -15.04 2.25 -5.12
C GLY A 270 -13.88 1.66 -5.93
N SER A 271 -13.53 0.37 -5.72
CA SER A 271 -12.71 -0.37 -6.68
C SER A 271 -13.54 -0.79 -7.88
N GLY A 272 -12.95 -0.82 -9.09
CA GLY A 272 -13.68 -1.26 -10.28
C GLY A 272 -14.15 -2.72 -10.20
N THR A 273 -13.46 -3.57 -9.42
CA THR A 273 -13.87 -4.97 -9.19
C THR A 273 -15.16 -5.04 -8.38
N ARG A 274 -15.30 -4.18 -7.35
CA ARG A 274 -16.56 -4.09 -6.59
C ARG A 274 -17.69 -3.58 -7.48
N MET A 275 -17.42 -2.56 -8.31
CA MET A 275 -18.42 -2.03 -9.24
C MET A 275 -18.86 -3.08 -10.28
N LEU A 276 -17.92 -3.86 -10.81
CA LEU A 276 -18.20 -4.94 -11.75
C LEU A 276 -19.02 -6.06 -11.09
N LEU A 277 -18.69 -6.44 -9.85
CA LEU A 277 -19.47 -7.40 -9.08
C LEU A 277 -20.91 -6.91 -8.89
N ASP A 278 -21.08 -5.67 -8.39
CA ASP A 278 -22.39 -5.07 -8.14
C ASP A 278 -23.22 -5.00 -9.45
N TYR A 279 -22.57 -4.66 -10.58
CA TYR A 279 -23.20 -4.64 -11.90
C TYR A 279 -23.69 -6.04 -12.34
N GLU A 280 -22.85 -7.07 -12.22
CA GLU A 280 -23.19 -8.44 -12.63
C GLU A 280 -24.25 -9.08 -11.70
N LEU A 281 -24.21 -8.80 -10.39
CA LEU A 281 -25.25 -9.24 -9.46
C LEU A 281 -26.60 -8.59 -9.80
N LYS A 282 -26.61 -7.28 -10.08
CA LYS A 282 -27.82 -6.57 -10.51
C LYS A 282 -28.39 -7.15 -11.81
N LYS A 283 -27.52 -7.43 -12.79
CA LYS A 283 -27.91 -8.03 -14.08
C LYS A 283 -28.50 -9.43 -13.92
N THR A 284 -28.02 -10.20 -12.94
CA THR A 284 -28.49 -11.57 -12.66
C THR A 284 -29.62 -11.62 -11.64
N GLY A 285 -30.01 -10.48 -11.05
CA GLY A 285 -31.09 -10.40 -10.07
C GLY A 285 -30.74 -10.96 -8.68
N ILE A 286 -29.45 -11.06 -8.36
CA ILE A 286 -28.96 -11.55 -7.07
C ILE A 286 -28.87 -10.37 -6.09
N ASP A 287 -29.56 -10.46 -4.96
CA ASP A 287 -29.48 -9.47 -3.89
C ASP A 287 -28.17 -9.62 -3.10
N PRO A 288 -27.30 -8.58 -3.04
CA PRO A 288 -26.11 -8.60 -2.20
C PRO A 288 -26.36 -8.94 -0.73
N ALA A 289 -27.55 -8.62 -0.19
CA ALA A 289 -27.92 -8.96 1.18
C ALA A 289 -28.00 -10.47 1.43
N ALA A 290 -28.17 -11.27 0.37
CA ALA A 290 -28.17 -12.73 0.45
C ALA A 290 -26.76 -13.35 0.51
N ILE A 291 -25.69 -12.54 0.45
CA ILE A 291 -24.30 -13.01 0.44
C ILE A 291 -23.62 -12.66 1.77
N PRO A 292 -23.49 -13.62 2.71
CA PRO A 292 -22.79 -13.39 3.97
C PRO A 292 -21.38 -12.82 3.77
N GLY A 293 -21.02 -11.78 4.51
CA GLY A 293 -19.69 -11.17 4.42
C GLY A 293 -19.49 -10.22 3.23
N TYR A 294 -20.54 -9.85 2.49
CA TYR A 294 -20.44 -8.94 1.34
C TYR A 294 -19.71 -7.61 1.62
N GLU A 295 -19.81 -7.12 2.86
CA GLU A 295 -19.17 -5.88 3.34
C GLU A 295 -17.79 -6.09 3.97
N ARG A 296 -17.28 -7.32 4.03
CA ARG A 296 -15.90 -7.59 4.43
C ARG A 296 -14.99 -7.24 3.26
N GLU A 297 -14.01 -6.38 3.50
CA GLU A 297 -13.20 -5.80 2.43
C GLU A 297 -11.70 -6.04 2.63
N VAL A 298 -11.00 -6.25 1.51
CA VAL A 298 -9.54 -6.25 1.42
C VAL A 298 -9.08 -5.42 0.22
N THR A 299 -7.83 -4.94 0.27
CA THR A 299 -7.31 -3.94 -0.69
C THR A 299 -6.38 -4.51 -1.76
N THR A 300 -6.01 -5.80 -1.72
CA THR A 300 -5.20 -6.49 -2.75
C THR A 300 -5.92 -7.73 -3.30
N HIS A 301 -5.69 -8.07 -4.57
CA HIS A 301 -6.29 -9.27 -5.17
C HIS A 301 -5.74 -10.55 -4.55
N ILE A 302 -4.47 -10.54 -4.15
CA ILE A 302 -3.84 -11.65 -3.44
C ILE A 302 -4.50 -11.85 -2.06
N ALA A 303 -4.89 -10.78 -1.36
CA ALA A 303 -5.58 -10.91 -0.08
C ALA A 303 -6.94 -11.62 -0.22
N VAL A 304 -7.71 -11.33 -1.29
CA VAL A 304 -8.96 -12.05 -1.59
C VAL A 304 -8.69 -13.55 -1.75
N ALA A 305 -7.74 -13.89 -2.63
CA ALA A 305 -7.40 -15.28 -2.90
C ALA A 305 -6.83 -15.98 -1.65
N LEU A 306 -6.07 -15.28 -0.80
CA LEU A 306 -5.51 -15.83 0.43
C LEU A 306 -6.60 -16.13 1.46
N ALA A 307 -7.57 -15.23 1.64
CA ALA A 307 -8.71 -15.44 2.53
C ALA A 307 -9.56 -16.66 2.10
N VAL A 308 -9.70 -16.88 0.79
CA VAL A 308 -10.34 -18.10 0.26
C VAL A 308 -9.48 -19.34 0.53
N LYS A 309 -8.16 -19.26 0.31
CA LYS A 309 -7.24 -20.37 0.55
C LYS A 309 -7.18 -20.79 2.02
N SER A 310 -7.21 -19.83 2.94
CA SER A 310 -7.18 -20.08 4.39
C SER A 310 -8.52 -20.56 4.94
N GLY A 311 -9.60 -20.52 4.15
CA GLY A 311 -10.96 -20.85 4.59
C GLY A 311 -11.63 -19.75 5.41
N GLU A 312 -11.07 -18.53 5.45
CA GLU A 312 -11.71 -17.36 6.06
C GLU A 312 -12.94 -16.88 5.26
N ALA A 313 -12.98 -17.20 3.97
CA ALA A 313 -14.12 -17.03 3.07
C ALA A 313 -14.26 -18.25 2.14
N ASP A 314 -15.47 -18.48 1.63
CA ASP A 314 -15.77 -19.51 0.64
C ASP A 314 -15.47 -19.04 -0.79
N ALA A 315 -15.71 -17.75 -1.06
CA ALA A 315 -15.51 -17.13 -2.36
C ALA A 315 -15.10 -15.65 -2.26
N GLY A 316 -14.55 -15.13 -3.35
CA GLY A 316 -14.27 -13.72 -3.54
C GLY A 316 -14.10 -13.40 -5.02
N MET A 317 -14.13 -12.12 -5.40
CA MET A 317 -13.87 -11.70 -6.79
C MET A 317 -12.45 -11.12 -6.91
N CYS A 318 -11.66 -11.66 -7.85
CA CYS A 318 -10.31 -11.17 -8.12
C CYS A 318 -9.89 -11.34 -9.58
N VAL A 319 -8.67 -10.87 -9.90
CA VAL A 319 -8.02 -11.16 -11.18
C VAL A 319 -7.54 -12.61 -11.24
N TYR A 320 -7.56 -13.21 -12.43
CA TYR A 320 -7.11 -14.59 -12.65
C TYR A 320 -5.69 -14.85 -12.12
N SER A 321 -4.76 -13.92 -12.35
CA SER A 321 -3.35 -14.06 -11.93
C SER A 321 -3.19 -14.27 -10.42
N ALA A 322 -4.07 -13.67 -9.60
CA ALA A 322 -4.06 -13.86 -8.15
C ALA A 322 -4.55 -15.26 -7.73
N ALA A 323 -5.60 -15.77 -8.38
CA ALA A 323 -6.08 -17.14 -8.15
C ALA A 323 -5.03 -18.17 -8.57
N LYS A 324 -4.41 -17.99 -9.74
CA LYS A 324 -3.32 -18.84 -10.25
C LYS A 324 -2.13 -18.87 -9.30
N ALA A 325 -1.70 -17.72 -8.78
CA ALA A 325 -0.57 -17.63 -7.85
C ALA A 325 -0.76 -18.48 -6.57
N LEU A 326 -2.01 -18.71 -6.16
CA LEU A 326 -2.34 -19.53 -5.00
C LEU A 326 -2.84 -20.94 -5.33
N GLY A 327 -2.95 -21.28 -6.62
CA GLY A 327 -3.41 -22.58 -7.10
C GLY A 327 -4.90 -22.83 -6.86
N LEU A 328 -5.73 -21.79 -6.89
CA LEU A 328 -7.16 -21.89 -6.63
C LEU A 328 -7.98 -22.00 -7.93
N PRO A 329 -9.10 -22.76 -7.92
CA PRO A 329 -10.11 -22.69 -8.97
C PRO A 329 -10.61 -21.26 -9.21
N PHE A 330 -10.89 -20.97 -10.48
CA PHE A 330 -11.31 -19.64 -10.93
C PHE A 330 -12.39 -19.76 -12.00
N VAL A 331 -13.52 -19.10 -11.78
CA VAL A 331 -14.62 -19.01 -12.75
C VAL A 331 -14.62 -17.60 -13.35
N PRO A 332 -14.35 -17.45 -14.66
CA PRO A 332 -14.39 -16.15 -15.32
C PRO A 332 -15.77 -15.49 -15.27
N VAL A 333 -15.77 -14.17 -15.05
CA VAL A 333 -16.98 -13.34 -15.07
C VAL A 333 -16.93 -12.35 -16.23
N ALA A 334 -15.82 -11.64 -16.40
CA ALA A 334 -15.71 -10.60 -17.43
C ALA A 334 -14.25 -10.30 -17.79
N GLN A 335 -14.07 -9.66 -18.95
CA GLN A 335 -12.82 -9.00 -19.34
C GLN A 335 -12.91 -7.52 -19.05
N GLU A 336 -11.83 -6.98 -18.50
CA GLU A 336 -11.77 -5.61 -18.02
C GLU A 336 -10.54 -4.89 -18.56
N ARG A 337 -10.71 -3.63 -18.97
CA ARG A 337 -9.59 -2.81 -19.43
C ARG A 337 -8.90 -2.14 -18.25
N TYR A 338 -7.61 -2.43 -18.06
CA TYR A 338 -6.79 -1.84 -17.00
C TYR A 338 -5.80 -0.84 -17.58
N GLU A 339 -5.92 0.43 -17.18
CA GLU A 339 -5.15 1.53 -17.75
C GLU A 339 -4.50 2.38 -16.66
N LEU A 340 -3.43 3.09 -17.02
CA LEU A 340 -2.88 4.17 -16.22
C LEU A 340 -3.40 5.50 -16.75
N ALA A 341 -4.14 6.22 -15.91
CA ALA A 341 -4.44 7.63 -16.13
C ALA A 341 -3.25 8.49 -15.71
N ILE A 342 -2.81 9.38 -16.59
CA ILE A 342 -1.68 10.28 -16.38
C ILE A 342 -2.09 11.67 -16.85
N ARG A 343 -1.81 12.71 -16.05
CA ARG A 343 -2.02 14.10 -16.51
C ARG A 343 -1.05 14.40 -17.64
N ARG A 344 -1.56 14.90 -18.77
CA ARG A 344 -0.74 15.10 -19.98
C ARG A 344 0.43 16.05 -19.75
N GLU A 345 0.28 17.04 -18.88
CA GLU A 345 1.38 17.95 -18.50
C GLU A 345 2.56 17.22 -17.83
N HIS A 346 2.31 16.09 -17.17
CA HIS A 346 3.35 15.27 -16.53
C HIS A 346 3.91 14.20 -17.47
N ALA A 347 3.43 14.09 -18.71
CA ALA A 347 3.81 13.00 -19.64
C ALA A 347 5.32 12.96 -19.95
N ASN A 348 6.00 14.12 -19.87
CA ASN A 348 7.44 14.24 -20.11
C ASN A 348 8.29 13.96 -18.87
N ASP A 349 7.68 13.67 -17.71
CA ASP A 349 8.43 13.28 -16.52
C ASP A 349 9.27 12.02 -16.83
N PRO A 350 10.58 12.01 -16.52
CA PRO A 350 11.44 10.86 -16.78
C PRO A 350 10.93 9.55 -16.17
N ARG A 351 10.28 9.64 -15.00
CA ARG A 351 9.74 8.49 -14.27
C ARG A 351 8.51 7.91 -14.98
N ILE A 352 7.63 8.78 -15.48
CA ILE A 352 6.48 8.38 -16.31
C ILE A 352 6.96 7.78 -17.64
N THR A 353 7.94 8.43 -18.28
CA THR A 353 8.52 7.93 -19.54
C THR A 353 9.11 6.53 -19.37
N ALA A 354 9.84 6.29 -18.28
CA ALA A 354 10.39 4.98 -17.96
C ALA A 354 9.29 3.92 -17.76
N LEU A 355 8.21 4.27 -17.05
CA LEU A 355 7.06 3.38 -16.85
C LEU A 355 6.38 3.02 -18.17
N ILE A 356 6.12 4.01 -19.04
CA ILE A 356 5.50 3.77 -20.35
C ILE A 356 6.39 2.86 -21.22
N LYS A 357 7.71 3.13 -21.25
CA LYS A 357 8.67 2.27 -21.95
C LYS A 357 8.68 0.84 -21.40
N ALA A 358 8.58 0.67 -20.08
CA ALA A 358 8.48 -0.66 -19.47
C ALA A 358 7.20 -1.38 -19.90
N ILE A 359 6.05 -0.72 -19.91
CA ILE A 359 4.78 -1.30 -20.38
C ILE A 359 4.85 -1.69 -21.87
N GLN A 360 5.55 -0.90 -22.69
CA GLN A 360 5.73 -1.17 -24.12
C GLN A 360 6.78 -2.25 -24.41
N SER A 361 7.53 -2.71 -23.40
CA SER A 361 8.65 -3.62 -23.61
C SER A 361 8.20 -5.06 -23.91
N PRO A 362 8.99 -5.83 -24.69
CA PRO A 362 8.78 -7.27 -24.86
C PRO A 362 8.81 -8.03 -23.52
N ALA A 363 9.72 -7.64 -22.62
CA ALA A 363 9.85 -8.25 -21.30
C ALA A 363 8.55 -8.15 -20.48
N PHE A 364 7.83 -7.02 -20.57
CA PHE A 364 6.54 -6.90 -19.90
C PHE A 364 5.47 -7.80 -20.51
N ARG A 365 5.44 -7.96 -21.84
CA ARG A 365 4.51 -8.89 -22.51
C ARG A 365 4.77 -10.35 -22.12
N GLU A 366 6.02 -10.74 -21.93
CA GLU A 366 6.39 -12.06 -21.42
C GLU A 366 5.89 -12.27 -19.98
N ILE A 367 6.00 -11.24 -19.13
CA ILE A 367 5.46 -11.27 -17.77
C ILE A 367 3.94 -11.47 -17.79
N LEU A 368 3.21 -10.71 -18.61
CA LEU A 368 1.75 -10.85 -18.75
C LEU A 368 1.36 -12.25 -19.23
N THR A 369 2.06 -12.78 -20.24
CA THR A 369 1.83 -14.14 -20.77
C THR A 369 2.04 -15.20 -19.69
N ARG A 370 3.13 -15.09 -18.91
CA ARG A 370 3.46 -16.02 -17.83
C ARG A 370 2.43 -16.00 -16.71
N LEU A 371 1.99 -14.81 -16.30
CA LEU A 371 0.94 -14.68 -15.27
C LEU A 371 -0.38 -15.25 -15.78
N GLY A 372 -0.70 -15.02 -17.07
CA GLY A 372 -1.94 -15.48 -17.69
C GLY A 372 -3.16 -14.66 -17.26
N GLY A 373 -4.27 -14.81 -17.99
CA GLY A 373 -5.50 -14.05 -17.76
C GLY A 373 -5.41 -12.58 -18.18
N TYR A 374 -4.41 -12.22 -19.01
CA TYR A 374 -4.22 -10.89 -19.57
C TYR A 374 -4.32 -10.92 -21.10
N ASP A 375 -5.06 -9.97 -21.68
CA ASP A 375 -5.04 -9.66 -23.11
C ASP A 375 -4.05 -8.52 -23.38
N THR A 376 -3.09 -8.79 -24.27
CA THR A 376 -1.99 -7.87 -24.59
C THR A 376 -2.18 -7.12 -25.92
N SER A 377 -3.32 -7.30 -26.60
CA SER A 377 -3.61 -6.72 -27.92
C SER A 377 -3.39 -5.20 -27.97
N GLU A 378 -3.82 -4.50 -26.91
CA GLU A 378 -3.71 -3.05 -26.75
C GLU A 378 -2.60 -2.61 -25.77
N THR A 379 -1.81 -3.53 -25.19
CA THR A 379 -0.78 -3.20 -24.19
C THR A 379 0.22 -2.17 -24.72
N GLY A 380 0.41 -1.10 -23.95
CA GLY A 380 1.30 0.01 -24.25
C GLY A 380 0.70 1.07 -25.18
N ARG A 381 -0.51 0.87 -25.69
CA ARG A 381 -1.19 1.87 -26.51
C ARG A 381 -1.71 3.02 -25.64
N LYS A 382 -1.57 4.22 -26.19
CA LYS A 382 -2.07 5.46 -25.61
C LYS A 382 -3.40 5.83 -26.26
N ARG A 383 -4.36 6.27 -25.47
CA ARG A 383 -5.56 6.98 -25.93
C ARG A 383 -5.82 8.21 -25.07
N THR A 384 -6.62 9.13 -25.59
CA THR A 384 -7.09 10.32 -24.88
C THR A 384 -8.39 10.04 -24.13
N ASP A 385 -8.66 10.84 -23.10
CA ASP A 385 -9.94 10.88 -22.38
C ASP A 385 -11.06 11.63 -23.12
N ARG A 386 -10.77 12.11 -24.33
CA ARG A 386 -11.69 12.71 -25.30
C ARG A 386 -11.80 11.84 -26.54
#